data_AF-A0A4Y8Q1V5-F1
#
_entry.id   AF-A0A4Y8Q1V5-F1
#
_cell.length_a   1.000
_cell.length_b   1.000
_cell.length_c   1.000
_cell.angle_alpha   90.00
_cell.angle_beta   90.00
_cell.angle_gamma   90.00
#
_symmetry.space_group_name_H-M   'P 1'
#
loop_
_entity.id
_entity.type
_entity.pdbx_description
1 polymer ?
#
loop_
_entity_poly.entity_id
_entity_poly.type
_entity_poly.pdbx_seq_one_letter_code
_entity_poly.pdbx_strand_id
1 'polypeptide(L)'
;MERQIGQRTPETGEREEAAVCSGCLYFFFTTCDVPHIETASLRIHLKAGSQLRPGRGCETQGGIAMETRLHGQTVSEHAAHPTAFLTMVDRLKVEHAVLQQQLKEIRQLAGELYAAQDCASGPCRLIELQDRVLLITEDLDRHSKWEEEELFPVLQLYFNRKLLPSITPSIWVMEKDHELARLFVQSFIDGVNGMAEPIEEGFMKEMAAQLIQACLILSEHFTLEEELVFPMTDQLLKDLDYFYS
;
A
#
# COMPACT_ATOMS: atom_id res chain seq x y z
N MET A 1 70.75 5.26 9.09
CA MET A 1 70.25 4.12 8.30
C MET A 1 68.93 3.69 8.92
N GLU A 2 67.78 3.63 8.27
CA GLU A 2 67.31 4.06 6.94
C GLU A 2 65.77 3.98 7.00
N ARG A 3 65.10 4.76 6.16
CA ARG A 3 63.64 4.88 6.01
C ARG A 3 63.03 3.70 5.23
N GLN A 4 61.72 3.50 5.36
CA GLN A 4 60.70 3.16 4.33
C GLN A 4 59.34 3.07 5.07
N ILE A 5 58.23 3.78 4.80
CA ILE A 5 57.46 4.22 3.61
C ILE A 5 56.86 3.07 2.78
N GLY A 6 55.52 2.99 2.77
CA GLY A 6 54.64 2.33 1.78
C GLY A 6 53.21 2.25 2.33
N GLN A 7 52.29 3.19 2.08
CA GLN A 7 51.44 3.48 0.90
C GLN A 7 50.22 2.54 0.68
N ARG A 8 49.03 3.17 0.83
CA ARG A 8 47.75 3.12 0.07
C ARG A 8 47.03 1.78 -0.21
N THR A 9 45.72 1.78 0.06
CA THR A 9 44.64 1.69 -0.96
C THR A 9 43.36 2.41 -0.48
N PRO A 10 42.54 2.97 -1.41
CA PRO A 10 41.25 3.59 -1.12
C PRO A 10 40.09 2.60 -1.34
N GLU A 11 39.18 2.49 -0.38
CA GLU A 11 37.93 1.74 -0.62
C GLU A 11 36.91 2.61 -1.37
N THR A 12 36.36 1.95 -2.37
CA THR A 12 35.50 2.42 -3.46
C THR A 12 34.10 2.74 -2.98
N GLY A 13 33.52 3.81 -3.53
CA GLY A 13 32.16 4.24 -3.25
C GLY A 13 31.11 3.21 -3.67
N GLU A 14 30.17 2.99 -2.76
CA GLU A 14 28.90 2.35 -3.04
C GLU A 14 27.99 3.38 -3.72
N ARG A 15 27.66 3.10 -4.98
CA ARG A 15 26.50 3.69 -5.66
C ARG A 15 25.28 2.94 -5.12
N GLU A 16 24.45 3.60 -4.32
CA GLU A 16 23.06 3.20 -4.13
C GLU A 16 22.32 3.39 -5.46
N GLU A 17 22.19 2.28 -6.19
CA GLU A 17 21.26 2.15 -7.29
C GLU A 17 19.92 1.72 -6.68
N ALA A 18 19.02 2.69 -6.46
CA ALA A 18 17.66 2.43 -6.04
C ALA A 18 16.90 1.74 -7.18
N ALA A 19 17.05 0.41 -7.25
CA ALA A 19 16.14 -0.44 -8.01
C ALA A 19 14.78 -0.42 -7.30
N VAL A 20 13.82 0.26 -7.91
CA VAL A 20 12.40 0.14 -7.59
C VAL A 20 12.00 -1.30 -7.85
N CYS A 21 11.86 -2.09 -6.78
CA CYS A 21 11.49 -3.50 -6.84
C CYS A 21 10.00 -3.59 -7.16
N SER A 22 9.67 -3.76 -8.44
CA SER A 22 8.31 -3.93 -8.96
C SER A 22 7.87 -5.39 -8.86
N GLY A 23 7.75 -5.90 -7.64
CA GLY A 23 7.30 -7.27 -7.42
C GLY A 23 6.89 -7.54 -5.99
N CYS A 24 5.63 -7.25 -5.64
CA CYS A 24 5.01 -7.85 -4.48
C CYS A 24 4.76 -9.33 -4.82
N LEU A 25 5.68 -10.16 -4.31
CA LEU A 25 5.67 -11.60 -4.47
C LEU A 25 4.46 -12.20 -3.74
N TYR A 26 3.61 -12.88 -4.50
CA TYR A 26 2.93 -14.08 -4.01
C TYR A 26 3.95 -14.97 -3.27
N PHE A 27 3.75 -15.26 -1.98
CA PHE A 27 3.66 -16.64 -1.43
C PHE A 27 3.62 -16.71 0.13
N PHE A 28 2.97 -17.79 0.59
CA PHE A 28 2.81 -18.34 1.94
C PHE A 28 4.09 -18.42 2.81
N PHE A 29 3.88 -18.27 4.13
CA PHE A 29 4.66 -18.74 5.30
C PHE A 29 6.16 -19.06 5.12
N THR A 30 7.01 -18.31 5.82
CA THR A 30 7.95 -18.86 6.83
C THR A 30 8.43 -17.76 7.78
N THR A 31 8.42 -18.09 9.07
CA THR A 31 8.87 -17.34 10.26
C THR A 31 10.04 -16.37 10.05
N CYS A 32 9.91 -15.12 10.50
CA CYS A 32 11.03 -14.26 10.91
C CYS A 32 10.60 -13.30 12.02
N ASP A 33 11.47 -13.19 13.03
CA ASP A 33 11.38 -12.36 14.23
C ASP A 33 10.99 -10.90 13.97
N VAL A 34 10.04 -10.38 14.77
CA VAL A 34 9.58 -8.99 14.74
C VAL A 34 10.37 -8.16 15.78
N PRO A 35 11.16 -7.15 15.38
CA PRO A 35 11.61 -6.13 16.32
C PRO A 35 10.50 -5.08 16.52
N HIS A 36 10.41 -4.61 17.77
CA HIS A 36 9.47 -3.60 18.25
C HIS A 36 9.63 -2.27 17.47
N ILE A 37 8.60 -1.83 16.76
CA ILE A 37 8.59 -0.53 16.06
C ILE A 37 7.67 0.45 16.79
N GLU A 38 8.24 1.54 17.30
CA GLU A 38 7.50 2.70 17.78
C GLU A 38 6.85 3.44 16.59
N THR A 39 5.53 3.62 16.67
CA THR A 39 4.73 4.33 15.66
C THR A 39 4.95 5.84 15.77
N ALA A 40 5.57 6.45 14.77
CA ALA A 40 5.60 7.91 14.58
C ALA A 40 4.77 8.28 13.33
N SER A 41 3.58 8.84 13.58
CA SER A 41 2.70 9.40 12.54
C SER A 41 3.38 10.60 11.87
N LEU A 42 3.73 10.46 10.58
CA LEU A 42 4.40 11.50 9.81
C LEU A 42 3.40 12.21 8.87
N ARG A 43 2.85 13.34 9.33
CA ARG A 43 2.11 14.28 8.45
C ARG A 43 3.11 15.09 7.61
N ILE A 44 3.10 14.92 6.30
CA ILE A 44 3.87 15.77 5.39
C ILE A 44 3.01 16.96 4.93
N HIS A 45 3.40 18.17 5.33
CA HIS A 45 2.92 19.44 4.75
C HIS A 45 3.74 19.78 3.50
N LEU A 46 3.12 19.75 2.32
CA LEU A 46 3.69 20.31 1.10
C LEU A 46 3.56 21.84 1.11
N LYS A 47 4.70 22.54 1.17
CA LYS A 47 4.80 24.00 0.93
C LYS A 47 5.38 24.25 -0.45
N ALA A 48 4.66 25.06 -1.23
CA ALA A 48 5.01 25.46 -2.60
C ALA A 48 6.33 26.25 -2.69
N GLY A 49 7.12 25.92 -3.71
CA GLY A 49 8.42 26.52 -4.00
C GLY A 49 8.37 27.87 -4.71
N SER A 50 9.40 28.67 -4.47
CA SER A 50 9.71 29.93 -5.14
C SER A 50 10.79 29.76 -6.21
N GLN A 51 10.54 30.44 -7.34
CA GLN A 51 11.41 30.82 -8.48
C GLN A 51 12.93 30.61 -8.39
N LEU A 52 13.54 30.18 -9.50
CA LEU A 52 14.68 30.87 -10.18
C LEU A 52 15.02 30.27 -11.57
N ARG A 53 14.84 31.13 -12.60
CA ARG A 53 15.45 31.37 -13.93
C ARG A 53 16.34 30.35 -14.73
N PRO A 54 16.47 30.57 -16.07
CA PRO A 54 16.83 29.56 -17.06
C PRO A 54 18.29 29.63 -17.57
N GLY A 55 18.79 28.53 -18.13
CA GLY A 55 20.11 28.45 -18.77
C GLY A 55 20.16 27.50 -19.97
N ARG A 56 20.19 28.11 -21.16
CA ARG A 56 20.89 27.77 -22.44
C ARG A 56 21.08 26.31 -22.87
N GLY A 57 20.76 26.08 -24.15
CA GLY A 57 20.85 24.81 -24.84
C GLY A 57 22.18 24.49 -25.50
N CYS A 58 22.21 23.35 -26.19
CA CYS A 58 23.16 23.01 -27.23
C CYS A 58 22.54 21.94 -28.15
N GLU A 59 22.48 22.24 -29.44
CA GLU A 59 21.97 21.40 -30.52
C GLU A 59 23.01 20.34 -30.93
N THR A 60 22.56 19.14 -31.29
CA THR A 60 23.27 18.28 -32.24
C THR A 60 22.27 17.58 -33.15
N GLN A 61 22.50 17.71 -34.46
CA GLN A 61 21.79 17.01 -35.54
C GLN A 61 22.52 15.72 -35.91
N GLY A 62 21.79 14.69 -36.32
CA GLY A 62 22.30 13.66 -37.22
C GLY A 62 21.61 12.30 -37.15
N GLY A 63 20.92 11.89 -38.23
CA GLY A 63 21.03 10.52 -38.75
C GLY A 63 19.84 9.55 -38.64
N ILE A 64 18.92 9.64 -39.62
CA ILE A 64 18.37 8.56 -40.48
C ILE A 64 18.01 7.17 -39.89
N ALA A 65 16.70 6.91 -39.89
CA ALA A 65 15.91 5.69 -40.13
C ALA A 65 16.51 4.27 -40.00
N MET A 66 15.86 3.44 -39.18
CA MET A 66 15.65 2.02 -39.48
C MET A 66 14.33 1.51 -38.90
N GLU A 67 13.60 0.80 -39.76
CA GLU A 67 12.24 0.30 -39.64
C GLU A 67 12.23 -1.07 -38.96
N THR A 68 11.47 -1.26 -37.87
CA THR A 68 11.05 -2.61 -37.45
C THR A 68 9.71 -2.64 -36.71
N ARG A 69 8.73 -3.25 -37.39
CA ARG A 69 7.47 -3.89 -37.00
C ARG A 69 7.06 -4.00 -35.51
N LEU A 70 5.82 -3.56 -35.28
CA LEU A 70 4.66 -4.28 -34.69
C LEU A 70 4.91 -5.16 -33.45
N HIS A 71 4.44 -4.70 -32.29
CA HIS A 71 3.42 -5.33 -31.40
C HIS A 71 3.51 -4.66 -30.02
N GLY A 72 2.64 -3.67 -29.75
CA GLY A 72 2.58 -3.00 -28.44
C GLY A 72 1.36 -2.09 -28.24
N GLN A 73 0.37 -2.15 -29.14
CA GLN A 73 -0.86 -1.36 -29.02
C GLN A 73 -2.00 -2.26 -28.58
N THR A 74 -2.17 -2.48 -27.29
CA THR A 74 -3.47 -2.90 -26.74
C THR A 74 -3.72 -2.47 -25.30
N VAL A 75 -2.68 -2.23 -24.48
CA VAL A 75 -2.90 -1.84 -23.07
C VAL A 75 -3.03 -0.32 -22.89
N SER A 76 -2.39 0.48 -23.75
CA SER A 76 -2.21 1.93 -23.51
C SER A 76 -3.38 2.83 -23.95
N GLU A 77 -4.20 2.42 -24.92
CA GLU A 77 -5.26 3.28 -25.48
C GLU A 77 -6.61 3.16 -24.74
N HIS A 78 -6.91 2.01 -24.12
CA HIS A 78 -8.18 1.80 -23.41
C HIS A 78 -8.13 2.24 -21.93
N ALA A 79 -6.94 2.21 -21.33
CA ALA A 79 -6.70 2.60 -19.93
C ALA A 79 -6.93 4.11 -19.65
N ALA A 80 -6.97 4.94 -20.70
CA ALA A 80 -7.22 6.37 -20.59
C ALA A 80 -8.61 6.79 -21.10
N HIS A 81 -9.53 5.83 -21.30
CA HIS A 81 -10.91 6.17 -21.62
C HIS A 81 -11.63 6.61 -20.33
N PRO A 82 -12.22 7.81 -20.28
CA PRO A 82 -12.83 8.33 -19.07
C PRO A 82 -13.88 7.40 -18.44
N THR A 83 -14.66 6.71 -19.27
CA THR A 83 -15.63 5.70 -18.83
C THR A 83 -15.00 4.50 -18.12
N ALA A 84 -13.80 4.07 -18.53
CA ALA A 84 -13.11 2.96 -17.89
C ALA A 84 -12.63 3.33 -16.48
N PHE A 85 -12.05 4.53 -16.33
CA PHE A 85 -11.65 5.05 -15.02
C PHE A 85 -12.83 5.21 -14.07
N LEU A 86 -13.95 5.78 -14.55
CA LEU A 86 -15.17 5.89 -13.73
C LEU A 86 -15.68 4.54 -13.24
N THR A 87 -15.60 3.51 -14.09
CA THR A 87 -16.00 2.14 -13.70
C THR A 87 -15.07 1.57 -12.62
N MET A 88 -13.76 1.84 -12.69
CA MET A 88 -12.81 1.43 -11.65
C MET A 88 -13.09 2.13 -10.31
N VAL A 89 -13.42 3.42 -10.34
CA VAL A 89 -13.75 4.19 -9.14
C VAL A 89 -15.05 3.72 -8.50
N ASP A 90 -16.06 3.37 -9.30
CA ASP A 90 -17.30 2.79 -8.81
C ASP A 90 -17.06 1.43 -8.15
N ARG A 91 -16.20 0.59 -8.75
CA ARG A 91 -15.76 -0.67 -8.15
C ARG A 91 -15.05 -0.46 -6.82
N LEU A 92 -14.09 0.47 -6.77
CA LEU A 92 -13.33 0.82 -5.56
C LEU A 92 -14.28 1.18 -4.41
N LYS A 93 -15.25 2.07 -4.66
CA LYS A 93 -16.26 2.48 -3.66
C LYS A 93 -17.07 1.31 -3.12
N VAL A 94 -17.49 0.40 -3.99
CA VAL A 94 -18.30 -0.76 -3.59
C VAL A 94 -17.47 -1.73 -2.77
N GLU A 95 -16.26 -2.05 -3.21
CA GLU A 95 -15.36 -2.95 -2.48
C GLU A 95 -14.97 -2.36 -1.12
N HIS A 96 -14.59 -1.08 -1.05
CA HIS A 96 -14.28 -0.40 0.21
C HIS A 96 -15.44 -0.40 1.19
N ALA A 97 -16.67 -0.14 0.72
CA ALA A 97 -17.83 -0.15 1.60
C ALA A 97 -18.05 -1.53 2.26
N VAL A 98 -17.81 -2.62 1.52
CA VAL A 98 -17.91 -3.99 2.04
C VAL A 98 -16.77 -4.29 3.01
N LEU A 99 -15.52 -4.01 2.63
CA LEU A 99 -14.32 -4.27 3.44
C LEU A 99 -14.35 -3.47 4.75
N GLN A 100 -14.70 -2.18 4.70
CA GLN A 100 -14.88 -1.34 5.89
C GLN A 100 -15.93 -1.90 6.84
N GLN A 101 -17.05 -2.41 6.32
CA GLN A 101 -18.08 -3.01 7.15
C GLN A 101 -17.58 -4.29 7.84
N GLN A 102 -16.86 -5.16 7.12
CA GLN A 102 -16.23 -6.36 7.68
C GLN A 102 -15.21 -6.00 8.77
N LEU A 103 -14.32 -5.02 8.53
CA LEU A 103 -13.36 -4.53 9.52
C LEU A 103 -14.04 -4.00 10.78
N LYS A 104 -15.14 -3.27 10.61
CA LYS A 104 -15.91 -2.70 11.72
C LYS A 104 -16.52 -3.79 12.61
N GLU A 105 -17.03 -4.86 12.01
CA GLU A 105 -17.55 -6.03 12.71
C GLU A 105 -16.45 -6.77 13.48
N ILE A 106 -15.32 -7.04 12.83
CA ILE A 106 -14.15 -7.69 13.46
C ILE A 106 -13.66 -6.84 14.64
N ARG A 107 -13.51 -5.52 14.44
CA ARG A 107 -13.07 -4.60 15.49
C ARG A 107 -14.04 -4.56 16.66
N GLN A 108 -15.35 -4.61 16.41
CA GLN A 108 -16.35 -4.65 17.47
C GLN A 108 -16.18 -5.93 18.30
N LEU A 109 -16.13 -7.10 17.65
CA LEU A 109 -15.96 -8.39 18.34
C LEU A 109 -14.64 -8.46 19.11
N ALA A 110 -13.55 -7.96 18.53
CA ALA A 110 -12.27 -7.84 19.22
C ALA A 110 -12.37 -6.91 20.43
N GLY A 111 -13.07 -5.77 20.32
CA GLY A 111 -13.33 -4.87 21.45
C GLY A 111 -14.13 -5.53 22.57
N GLU A 112 -15.14 -6.32 22.23
CA GLU A 112 -15.92 -7.11 23.20
C GLU A 112 -15.08 -8.18 23.89
N LEU A 113 -14.16 -8.82 23.16
CA LEU A 113 -13.20 -9.78 23.72
C LEU A 113 -12.19 -9.08 24.65
N TYR A 114 -11.68 -7.92 24.25
CA TYR A 114 -10.74 -7.12 25.06
C TYR A 114 -11.34 -6.69 26.40
N ALA A 115 -12.64 -6.34 26.41
CA ALA A 115 -13.36 -5.91 27.60
C ALA A 115 -13.88 -7.06 28.47
N ALA A 116 -13.85 -8.30 27.97
CA ALA A 116 -14.38 -9.45 28.68
C ALA A 116 -13.55 -9.75 29.95
N GLN A 117 -14.25 -10.04 31.05
CA GLN A 117 -13.66 -10.49 32.32
C GLN A 117 -13.83 -12.01 32.51
N ASP A 118 -14.73 -12.63 31.74
CA ASP A 118 -14.98 -14.06 31.77
C ASP A 118 -14.15 -14.78 30.70
N CYS A 119 -13.26 -15.65 31.16
CA CYS A 119 -12.36 -16.43 30.30
C CYS A 119 -13.04 -17.69 29.73
N ALA A 120 -14.20 -18.10 30.26
CA ALA A 120 -14.81 -19.39 29.92
C ALA A 120 -15.26 -19.49 28.45
N SER A 121 -15.65 -18.36 27.83
CA SER A 121 -16.02 -18.30 26.41
C SER A 121 -14.91 -17.77 25.49
N GLY A 122 -13.74 -17.45 26.06
CA GLY A 122 -12.60 -16.89 25.36
C GLY A 122 -12.12 -17.69 24.15
N PRO A 123 -11.84 -19.01 24.28
CA PRO A 123 -11.36 -19.83 23.17
C PRO A 123 -12.33 -19.82 21.98
N CYS A 124 -13.64 -19.97 22.23
CA CYS A 124 -14.64 -19.97 21.17
C CYS A 124 -14.69 -18.62 20.42
N ARG A 125 -14.56 -17.51 21.14
CA ARG A 125 -14.53 -16.16 20.54
C ARG A 125 -13.27 -15.91 19.71
N LEU A 126 -12.13 -16.42 20.15
CA LEU A 126 -10.87 -16.33 19.40
C LEU A 126 -10.95 -17.11 18.09
N ILE A 127 -11.54 -18.31 18.09
CA ILE A 127 -11.76 -19.11 16.89
C ILE A 127 -12.74 -18.40 15.94
N GLU A 128 -13.85 -17.86 16.44
CA GLU A 128 -14.78 -17.08 15.60
C GLU A 128 -14.10 -15.87 14.94
N LEU A 129 -13.28 -15.14 15.70
CA LEU A 129 -12.50 -14.02 15.16
C LEU A 129 -11.49 -14.50 14.11
N GLN A 130 -10.83 -15.64 14.32
CA GLN A 130 -9.91 -16.23 13.35
C GLN A 130 -10.60 -16.55 12.03
N ASP A 131 -11.76 -17.18 12.05
CA ASP A 131 -12.52 -17.48 10.82
C ASP A 131 -12.86 -16.20 10.04
N ARG A 132 -13.30 -15.14 10.73
CA ARG A 132 -13.63 -13.85 10.10
C ARG A 132 -12.40 -13.14 9.53
N VAL A 133 -11.29 -13.20 10.25
CA VAL A 133 -10.02 -12.58 9.85
C VAL A 133 -9.43 -13.29 8.63
N LEU A 134 -9.53 -14.61 8.55
CA LEU A 134 -9.12 -15.37 7.37
C LEU A 134 -9.93 -14.98 6.14
N LEU A 135 -11.26 -14.87 6.28
CA LEU A 135 -12.15 -14.46 5.19
C LEU A 135 -11.81 -13.05 4.67
N ILE A 136 -11.69 -12.07 5.55
CA ILE A 136 -11.37 -10.71 5.10
C ILE A 136 -9.97 -10.60 4.50
N THR A 137 -9.01 -11.42 4.96
CA THR A 137 -7.65 -11.43 4.39
C THR A 137 -7.69 -11.89 2.93
N GLU A 138 -8.51 -12.88 2.58
CA GLU A 138 -8.70 -13.31 1.19
C GLU A 138 -9.34 -12.24 0.31
N ASP A 139 -10.30 -11.48 0.86
CA ASP A 139 -10.95 -10.37 0.16
C ASP A 139 -9.96 -9.20 -0.04
N LEU A 140 -9.17 -8.85 0.97
CA LEU A 140 -8.11 -7.84 0.92
C LEU A 140 -7.03 -8.20 -0.12
N ASP A 141 -6.53 -9.44 -0.12
CA ASP A 141 -5.51 -9.88 -1.08
C ASP A 141 -6.03 -9.77 -2.54
N ARG A 142 -7.31 -10.07 -2.76
CA ARG A 142 -7.94 -9.93 -4.09
C ARG A 142 -8.08 -8.47 -4.51
N HIS A 143 -8.46 -7.63 -3.56
CA HIS A 143 -8.63 -6.20 -3.75
C HIS A 143 -7.29 -5.53 -4.09
N SER A 144 -6.26 -5.71 -3.25
CA SER A 144 -4.93 -5.15 -3.48
C SER A 144 -4.31 -5.63 -4.80
N LYS A 145 -4.49 -6.91 -5.15
CA LYS A 145 -4.04 -7.42 -6.45
C LYS A 145 -4.69 -6.68 -7.62
N TRP A 146 -6.00 -6.44 -7.55
CA TRP A 146 -6.70 -5.70 -8.59
C TRP A 146 -6.19 -4.25 -8.68
N GLU A 147 -5.90 -3.61 -7.55
CA GLU A 147 -5.37 -2.26 -7.53
C GLU A 147 -4.00 -2.16 -8.20
N GLU A 148 -3.09 -3.08 -7.86
CA GLU A 148 -1.76 -3.18 -8.45
C GLU A 148 -1.80 -3.43 -9.96
N GLU A 149 -2.68 -4.33 -10.42
CA GLU A 149 -2.75 -4.76 -11.82
C GLU A 149 -3.52 -3.77 -12.71
N GLU A 150 -4.52 -3.07 -12.17
CA GLU A 150 -5.44 -2.25 -12.95
C GLU A 150 -5.51 -0.78 -12.52
N LEU A 151 -5.79 -0.49 -11.25
CA LEU A 151 -6.06 0.88 -10.79
C LEU A 151 -4.80 1.74 -10.78
N PHE A 152 -3.74 1.32 -10.10
CA PHE A 152 -2.51 2.09 -9.93
C PHE A 152 -1.80 2.40 -11.26
N PRO A 153 -1.73 1.49 -12.25
CA PRO A 153 -1.21 1.82 -13.57
C PRO A 153 -1.95 2.97 -14.26
N VAL A 154 -3.29 3.00 -14.15
CA VAL A 154 -4.11 4.08 -14.71
C VAL A 154 -3.87 5.40 -13.99
N LEU A 155 -3.79 5.37 -12.66
CA LEU A 155 -3.48 6.56 -11.84
C LEU A 155 -2.11 7.14 -12.22
N GLN A 156 -1.07 6.30 -12.27
CA GLN A 156 0.28 6.74 -12.66
C GLN A 156 0.29 7.40 -14.04
N LEU A 157 -0.40 6.82 -15.01
CA LEU A 157 -0.51 7.41 -16.36
C LEU A 157 -1.19 8.79 -16.32
N TYR A 158 -2.23 8.96 -15.51
CA TYR A 158 -2.93 10.24 -15.37
C TYR A 158 -2.03 11.32 -14.75
N PHE A 159 -1.34 11.02 -13.64
CA PHE A 159 -0.44 11.98 -12.98
C PHE A 159 0.71 12.41 -13.91
N ASN A 160 1.31 11.45 -14.63
CA ASN A 160 2.36 11.72 -15.60
C ASN A 160 1.89 12.65 -16.73
N ARG A 161 0.65 12.47 -17.22
CA ARG A 161 0.06 13.31 -18.28
C ARG A 161 -0.27 14.73 -17.80
N LYS A 162 -0.69 14.89 -16.55
CA LYS A 162 -1.07 16.20 -15.98
C LYS A 162 0.12 17.00 -15.43
N LEU A 163 1.35 16.48 -15.54
CA LEU A 163 2.57 17.07 -14.94
C LEU A 163 2.40 17.33 -13.44
N LEU A 164 1.58 16.51 -12.77
CA LEU A 164 1.39 16.56 -11.33
C LEU A 164 2.57 15.87 -10.63
N PRO A 165 2.82 16.16 -9.34
CA PRO A 165 3.79 15.39 -8.56
C PRO A 165 3.50 13.89 -8.67
N SER A 166 4.56 13.07 -8.70
CA SER A 166 4.40 11.63 -8.77
C SER A 166 3.56 11.09 -7.61
N ILE A 167 2.66 10.16 -7.91
CA ILE A 167 1.86 9.40 -6.93
C ILE A 167 2.67 8.28 -6.26
N THR A 168 3.85 7.93 -6.78
CA THR A 168 4.70 6.84 -6.26
C THR A 168 4.95 6.92 -4.75
N PRO A 169 5.25 8.10 -4.14
CA PRO A 169 5.43 8.17 -2.70
C PRO A 169 4.17 7.82 -1.91
N SER A 170 2.98 8.18 -2.42
CA SER A 170 1.70 7.84 -1.78
C SER A 170 1.42 6.34 -1.86
N ILE A 171 1.64 5.72 -3.03
CA ILE A 171 1.53 4.26 -3.20
C ILE A 171 2.47 3.54 -2.25
N TRP A 172 3.71 4.00 -2.12
CA TRP A 172 4.67 3.40 -1.20
C TRP A 172 4.22 3.46 0.28
N VAL A 173 3.62 4.57 0.71
CA VAL A 173 3.05 4.68 2.06
C VAL A 173 1.91 3.67 2.25
N MET A 174 1.02 3.57 1.26
CA MET A 174 -0.09 2.63 1.27
C MET A 174 0.37 1.17 1.34
N GLU A 175 1.41 0.80 0.58
CA GLU A 175 2.06 -0.53 0.65
C GLU A 175 2.58 -0.82 2.07
N LYS A 176 3.18 0.18 2.74
CA LYS A 176 3.68 0.02 4.11
C LYS A 176 2.56 -0.14 5.13
N ASP A 177 1.43 0.53 4.95
CA ASP A 177 0.25 0.33 5.81
C ASP A 177 -0.29 -1.10 5.66
N HIS A 178 -0.35 -1.65 4.44
CA HIS A 178 -0.71 -3.05 4.21
C HIS A 178 0.24 -4.03 4.89
N GLU A 179 1.55 -3.86 4.70
CA GLU A 179 2.56 -4.69 5.35
C GLU A 179 2.40 -4.67 6.87
N LEU A 180 2.21 -3.48 7.45
CA LEU A 180 2.06 -3.33 8.89
C LEU A 180 0.77 -4.00 9.40
N ALA A 181 -0.37 -3.76 8.75
CA ALA A 181 -1.63 -4.41 9.11
C ALA A 181 -1.52 -5.94 9.04
N ARG A 182 -0.83 -6.46 8.01
CA ARG A 182 -0.58 -7.90 7.84
C ARG A 182 0.21 -8.48 9.01
N LEU A 183 1.20 -7.78 9.54
CA LEU A 183 1.97 -8.24 10.70
C LEU A 183 1.09 -8.41 11.95
N PHE A 184 0.18 -7.45 12.19
CA PHE A 184 -0.79 -7.54 13.30
C PHE A 184 -1.76 -8.72 13.11
N VAL A 185 -2.28 -8.91 11.91
CA VAL A 185 -3.15 -10.06 11.57
C VAL A 185 -2.41 -11.38 11.77
N GLN A 186 -1.16 -11.49 11.29
CA GLN A 186 -0.37 -12.70 11.41
C GLN A 186 -0.06 -13.00 12.88
N SER A 187 0.30 -12.00 13.68
CA SER A 187 0.53 -12.15 15.11
C SER A 187 -0.70 -12.70 15.83
N PHE A 188 -1.90 -12.21 15.48
CA PHE A 188 -3.14 -12.76 15.99
C PHE A 188 -3.34 -14.23 15.58
N ILE A 189 -3.21 -14.56 14.29
CA ILE A 189 -3.42 -15.92 13.78
C ILE A 189 -2.46 -16.91 14.45
N ASP A 190 -1.17 -16.56 14.53
CA ASP A 190 -0.14 -17.40 15.13
C ASP A 190 -0.39 -17.59 16.63
N GLY A 191 -0.80 -16.53 17.32
CA GLY A 191 -1.18 -16.60 18.73
C GLY A 191 -2.34 -17.57 18.95
N VAL A 192 -3.44 -17.43 18.19
CA VAL A 192 -4.61 -18.32 18.31
C VAL A 192 -4.25 -19.77 17.94
N ASN A 193 -3.45 -20.01 16.91
CA ASN A 193 -3.00 -21.35 16.54
C ASN A 193 -2.09 -21.99 17.61
N GLY A 194 -1.32 -21.17 18.32
CA GLY A 194 -0.43 -21.59 19.40
C GLY A 194 -1.08 -21.62 20.78
N MET A 195 -2.38 -21.33 20.91
CA MET A 195 -3.02 -21.23 22.21
C MET A 195 -3.02 -22.58 22.95
N ALA A 196 -2.74 -22.55 24.25
CA ALA A 196 -2.76 -23.71 25.12
C ALA A 196 -3.71 -23.46 26.31
N GLU A 197 -4.36 -24.52 26.78
CA GLU A 197 -5.24 -24.42 27.95
C GLU A 197 -4.46 -24.53 29.27
N PRO A 198 -4.83 -23.77 30.31
CA PRO A 198 -5.91 -22.77 30.34
C PRO A 198 -5.50 -21.43 29.69
N ILE A 199 -6.44 -20.79 28.99
CA ILE A 199 -6.21 -19.48 28.38
C ILE A 199 -6.29 -18.39 29.46
N GLU A 200 -5.25 -17.57 29.57
CA GLU A 200 -5.19 -16.44 30.48
C GLU A 200 -5.89 -15.20 29.91
N GLU A 201 -6.45 -14.36 30.79
CA GLU A 201 -7.07 -13.08 30.43
C GLU A 201 -6.12 -12.16 29.63
N GLY A 202 -4.85 -12.12 30.02
CA GLY A 202 -3.83 -11.31 29.35
C GLY A 202 -3.65 -11.68 27.87
N PHE A 203 -3.65 -12.98 27.58
CA PHE A 203 -3.53 -13.49 26.21
C PHE A 203 -4.72 -13.06 25.33
N MET A 204 -5.95 -13.17 25.83
CA MET A 204 -7.13 -12.73 25.08
C MET A 204 -7.09 -11.23 24.76
N LYS A 205 -6.67 -10.42 25.74
CA LYS A 205 -6.52 -8.97 25.54
C LYS A 205 -5.44 -8.63 24.53
N GLU A 206 -4.33 -9.36 24.56
CA GLU A 206 -3.26 -9.20 23.58
C GLU A 206 -3.76 -9.53 22.16
N MET A 207 -4.39 -10.68 21.97
CA MET A 207 -4.96 -11.08 20.67
C MET A 207 -6.00 -10.10 20.16
N ALA A 208 -6.89 -9.63 21.02
CA ALA A 208 -7.86 -8.61 20.67
C ALA A 208 -7.19 -7.28 20.27
N ALA A 209 -6.13 -6.86 20.98
CA ALA A 209 -5.39 -5.64 20.66
C ALA A 209 -4.72 -5.72 19.28
N GLN A 210 -4.14 -6.88 18.92
CA GLN A 210 -3.55 -7.10 17.59
C GLN A 210 -4.59 -6.84 16.49
N LEU A 211 -5.80 -7.42 16.60
CA LEU A 211 -6.86 -7.24 15.61
C LEU A 211 -7.41 -5.81 15.57
N ILE A 212 -7.59 -5.16 16.73
CA ILE A 212 -8.03 -3.76 16.77
C ILE A 212 -7.04 -2.88 16.02
N GLN A 213 -5.74 -3.09 16.21
CA GLN A 213 -4.70 -2.33 15.54
C GLN A 213 -4.70 -2.57 14.04
N ALA A 214 -4.79 -3.82 13.58
CA ALA A 214 -4.92 -4.15 12.17
C ALA A 214 -6.14 -3.45 11.53
N CYS A 215 -7.30 -3.51 12.19
CA CYS A 215 -8.51 -2.88 11.68
C CYS A 215 -8.39 -1.36 11.56
N LEU A 216 -7.72 -0.71 12.51
CA LEU A 216 -7.47 0.73 12.47
C LEU A 216 -6.59 1.12 11.29
N ILE A 217 -5.47 0.42 11.10
CA ILE A 217 -4.52 0.69 10.00
C ILE A 217 -5.22 0.51 8.66
N LEU A 218 -5.93 -0.59 8.45
CA LEU A 218 -6.64 -0.83 7.19
C LEU A 218 -7.77 0.18 6.94
N SER A 219 -8.47 0.62 8.00
CA SER A 219 -9.51 1.64 7.85
C SER A 219 -8.92 3.01 7.44
N GLU A 220 -7.78 3.37 8.01
CA GLU A 220 -7.04 4.59 7.65
C GLU A 220 -6.47 4.48 6.22
N HIS A 221 -5.93 3.33 5.85
CA HIS A 221 -5.45 3.02 4.51
C HIS A 221 -6.53 3.31 3.44
N PHE A 222 -7.73 2.74 3.58
CA PHE A 222 -8.82 2.99 2.64
C PHE A 222 -9.20 4.47 2.57
N THR A 223 -9.16 5.17 3.71
CA THR A 223 -9.43 6.62 3.74
C THR A 223 -8.40 7.39 2.92
N LEU A 224 -7.11 7.06 3.08
CA LEU A 224 -6.03 7.70 2.34
C LEU A 224 -6.14 7.45 0.83
N GLU A 225 -6.52 6.24 0.44
CA GLU A 225 -6.75 5.90 -0.95
C GLU A 225 -7.92 6.68 -1.55
N GLU A 226 -9.05 6.75 -0.86
CA GLU A 226 -10.20 7.52 -1.30
C GLU A 226 -9.89 9.02 -1.45
N GLU A 227 -9.13 9.58 -0.50
CA GLU A 227 -8.64 10.96 -0.55
C GLU A 227 -7.70 11.21 -1.74
N LEU A 228 -7.04 10.16 -2.25
CA LEU A 228 -6.16 10.22 -3.41
C LEU A 228 -6.93 10.07 -4.72
N VAL A 229 -7.82 9.07 -4.81
CA VAL A 229 -8.49 8.66 -6.05
C VAL A 229 -9.71 9.51 -6.37
N PHE A 230 -10.52 9.87 -5.38
CA PHE A 230 -11.80 10.56 -5.63
C PHE A 230 -11.64 11.98 -6.18
N PRO A 231 -10.70 12.83 -5.68
CA PRO A 231 -10.50 14.15 -6.26
C PRO A 231 -10.10 14.12 -7.74
N MET A 232 -9.43 13.04 -8.19
CA MET A 232 -9.09 12.86 -9.60
C MET A 232 -10.30 12.55 -10.45
N THR A 233 -11.25 11.79 -9.89
CA THR A 233 -12.54 11.51 -10.53
C THR A 233 -13.30 12.80 -10.78
N ASP A 234 -13.38 13.67 -9.78
CA ASP A 234 -14.03 14.98 -9.90
C ASP A 234 -13.35 15.85 -10.96
N GLN A 235 -12.01 15.81 -11.05
CA GLN A 235 -11.28 16.57 -12.06
C GLN A 235 -11.52 16.03 -13.47
N LEU A 236 -11.53 14.71 -13.64
CA LEU A 236 -11.81 14.07 -14.93
C LEU A 236 -13.22 14.40 -15.42
N LEU A 237 -14.22 14.35 -14.55
CA LEU A 237 -15.59 14.71 -14.89
C LEU A 237 -15.70 16.17 -15.35
N LYS A 238 -15.05 17.11 -14.64
CA LYS A 238 -15.00 18.53 -15.03
C LYS A 238 -14.33 18.74 -16.39
N ASP A 239 -13.25 18.02 -16.66
CA ASP A 239 -12.56 18.11 -17.95
C ASP A 239 -13.47 17.64 -19.09
N LEU A 240 -14.23 16.56 -18.90
CA LEU A 240 -15.20 16.08 -19.89
C LEU A 240 -16.33 17.07 -20.12
N ASP A 241 -16.92 17.60 -19.06
CA ASP A 241 -18.01 18.59 -19.17
C ASP A 241 -17.56 19.83 -19.96
N TYR A 242 -16.30 20.25 -19.81
CA TYR A 242 -15.72 21.34 -20.60
C TYR A 242 -15.56 20.99 -22.09
N PHE A 243 -15.23 19.75 -22.43
CA PHE A 243 -15.10 19.33 -23.84
C PHE A 243 -16.44 19.19 -24.58
N TYR A 244 -17.54 18.95 -23.85
CA TYR A 244 -18.89 18.78 -24.42
C TYR A 244 -19.79 20.02 -24.29
N SER A 245 -19.27 21.13 -23.74
CA SER A 245 -19.95 22.43 -23.65
C SER A 245 -19.50 23.39 -24.75
#